data_AF-A0A3B8Y0Y1-F1
#
_entry.id   AF-A0A3B8Y0Y1-F1
#
_cell.length_a   1.000
_cell.length_b   1.000
_cell.length_c   1.000
_cell.angle_alpha   90.00
_cell.angle_beta   90.00
_cell.angle_gamma   90.00
#
_symmetry.space_group_name_H-M   'P 1'
#
loop_
_entity.id
_entity.type
_entity.pdbx_description
1 polymer ?
#
loop_
_entity_poly.entity_id
_entity_poly.type
_entity_poly.pdbx_seq_one_letter_code
_entity_poly.pdbx_strand_id
1 'polypeptide(L)'
;VHFVIAMVLFAFLCDVIGYFTRNSRLYEVSWWNMLIATASIFVAIIFGQYEAGLAQPYEAVEPVLHLHTLIGWSLSGIIAGITGWRYVIRSKNPEKLPIPYLGLGLILVAIVGVQVYLGDELVWVYGLHTVPVVEAIKEGILQ
;
A
#
# COMPACT_ATOMS: atom_id res chain seq x y z
N VAL A 1 -4.56 -1.60 6.47
CA VAL A 1 -3.79 -1.07 5.30
C VAL A 1 -3.31 0.37 5.45
N HIS A 2 -4.08 1.27 6.06
CA HIS A 2 -3.77 2.71 6.20
C HIS A 2 -2.37 3.04 6.75
N PHE A 3 -1.87 2.25 7.70
CA PHE A 3 -0.53 2.44 8.25
C PHE A 3 0.60 2.33 7.21
N VAL A 4 0.52 1.33 6.31
CA VAL A 4 1.50 1.13 5.24
C VAL A 4 1.46 2.27 4.24
N ILE A 5 0.24 2.70 3.87
CA ILE A 5 0.00 3.85 2.98
C ILE A 5 0.71 5.10 3.52
N ALA A 6 0.43 5.45 4.79
CA ALA A 6 1.02 6.62 5.43
C ALA A 6 2.55 6.57 5.42
N MET A 7 3.15 5.42 5.72
CA MET A 7 4.61 5.28 5.73
C MET A 7 5.24 5.40 4.34
N VAL A 8 4.64 4.82 3.29
CA VAL A 8 5.17 4.94 1.92
C VAL A 8 5.08 6.39 1.44
N LEU A 9 3.94 7.06 1.67
CA LEU A 9 3.76 8.47 1.30
C LEU A 9 4.74 9.37 2.04
N PHE A 10 4.89 9.16 3.35
CA PHE A 10 5.80 9.94 4.17
C PHE A 10 7.27 9.69 3.80
N ALA A 11 7.65 8.45 3.52
CA ALA A 11 8.99 8.12 3.04
C ALA A 11 9.32 8.85 1.73
N PHE A 12 8.41 8.80 0.75
CA PHE A 12 8.59 9.49 -0.52
C PHE A 12 8.69 11.01 -0.32
N LEU A 13 7.85 11.60 0.53
CA LEU A 13 7.92 13.01 0.87
C LEU A 13 9.27 13.38 1.48
N CYS A 14 9.77 12.59 2.43
CA CYS A 14 11.10 12.78 3.02
C CYS A 14 12.22 12.71 1.97
N ASP A 15 12.14 11.78 1.02
CA ASP A 15 13.13 11.68 -0.06
C ASP A 15 13.11 12.88 -1.00
N VAL A 16 11.92 13.35 -1.38
CA VAL A 16 11.77 14.54 -2.24
C VAL A 16 12.30 15.79 -1.53
N ILE A 17 11.88 16.02 -0.28
CA ILE A 17 12.35 17.16 0.50
C ILE A 17 13.86 17.05 0.74
N GLY A 18 14.36 15.86 1.10
CA GLY A 18 15.79 15.60 1.31
C GLY A 18 16.62 15.88 0.05
N TYR A 19 16.09 15.55 -1.12
CA TYR A 19 16.72 15.83 -2.42
C TYR A 19 16.85 17.33 -2.69
N PHE A 20 15.77 18.09 -2.53
CA PHE A 20 15.78 19.54 -2.79
C PHE A 20 16.53 20.34 -1.71
N THR A 21 16.41 19.96 -0.44
CA THR A 21 17.06 20.64 0.69
C THR A 21 18.49 20.19 0.93
N ARG A 22 18.95 19.13 0.25
CA ARG A 22 20.23 18.44 0.47
C ARG A 22 20.41 17.97 1.92
N ASN A 23 19.31 17.69 2.62
CA ASN A 23 19.33 17.23 4.00
C ASN A 23 19.30 15.69 4.05
N SER A 24 20.48 15.08 4.18
CA SER A 24 20.64 13.61 4.22
C SER A 24 19.92 12.94 5.40
N ARG A 25 19.59 13.68 6.47
CA ARG A 25 18.83 13.12 7.61
C ARG A 25 17.43 12.66 7.20
N LEU A 26 16.83 13.29 6.20
CA LEU A 26 15.51 12.89 5.71
C LEU A 26 15.56 11.54 4.96
N TYR A 27 16.71 11.18 4.41
CA TYR A 27 16.90 9.87 3.77
C TYR A 27 16.93 8.72 4.77
N GLU A 28 17.41 8.97 5.99
CA GLU A 28 17.32 8.02 7.09
C GLU A 28 15.88 7.81 7.54
N VAL A 29 15.11 8.90 7.66
CA VAL A 29 13.68 8.83 8.01
C VAL A 29 12.90 8.06 6.93
N SER A 30 13.14 8.36 5.66
CA SER A 30 12.54 7.62 4.54
C SER A 30 12.91 6.13 4.58
N TRP A 31 14.19 5.82 4.79
CA TRP A 31 14.67 4.44 4.86
C TRP A 31 13.93 3.61 5.90
N TRP A 32 13.81 4.12 7.14
CA TRP A 32 13.11 3.39 8.19
C TRP A 32 11.62 3.25 7.90
N ASN A 33 10.98 4.27 7.34
CA ASN A 33 9.57 4.17 6.91
C ASN A 33 9.40 3.09 5.82
N MET A 34 10.25 3.07 4.79
CA MET A 34 10.18 2.05 3.74
C MET A 34 10.43 0.64 4.27
N LEU A 35 11.39 0.47 5.18
CA LEU A 35 11.70 -0.83 5.77
C LEU A 35 10.52 -1.36 6.60
N ILE A 36 9.95 -0.54 7.47
CA ILE A 36 8.81 -0.95 8.30
C ILE A 36 7.56 -1.12 7.42
N ALA A 37 7.38 -0.30 6.38
CA ALA A 37 6.29 -0.46 5.41
C ALA A 37 6.38 -1.80 4.69
N THR A 38 7.59 -2.20 4.31
CA THR A 38 7.86 -3.50 3.67
C THR A 38 7.50 -4.66 4.60
N ALA A 39 7.83 -4.60 5.88
CA ALA A 39 7.41 -5.65 6.81
C ALA A 39 5.89 -5.64 7.04
N SER A 40 5.33 -4.44 7.21
CA SER A 40 3.92 -4.25 7.56
C SER A 40 2.96 -4.59 6.43
N ILE A 41 3.36 -4.47 5.16
CA ILE A 41 2.48 -4.82 4.03
C ILE A 41 2.17 -6.32 3.98
N PHE A 42 3.11 -7.18 4.33
CA PHE A 42 2.84 -8.63 4.42
C PHE A 42 1.81 -8.93 5.50
N VAL A 43 1.95 -8.31 6.67
CA VAL A 43 0.97 -8.45 7.77
C VAL A 43 -0.39 -7.95 7.32
N ALA A 44 -0.45 -6.77 6.69
CA ALA A 44 -1.69 -6.19 6.21
C ALA A 44 -2.39 -7.07 5.16
N ILE A 45 -1.64 -7.70 4.25
CA ILE A 45 -2.20 -8.61 3.24
C ILE A 45 -2.78 -9.85 3.91
N ILE A 46 -2.07 -10.46 4.87
CA ILE A 46 -2.56 -11.65 5.57
C ILE A 46 -3.90 -11.36 6.25
N PHE A 47 -3.99 -10.28 7.02
CA PHE A 47 -5.26 -9.89 7.67
C PHE A 47 -6.34 -9.52 6.64
N GLY A 48 -5.98 -8.83 5.57
CA GLY A 48 -6.92 -8.51 4.49
C GLY A 48 -7.51 -9.76 3.82
N GLN A 49 -6.73 -10.82 3.64
CA GLN A 49 -7.24 -12.10 3.12
C GLN A 49 -8.20 -12.78 4.09
N TYR A 50 -7.90 -12.77 5.39
CA TYR A 50 -8.83 -13.28 6.40
C TYR A 50 -10.15 -12.48 6.39
N GLU A 51 -10.08 -11.16 6.34
CA GLU A 51 -11.28 -10.30 6.31
C GLU A 51 -12.10 -10.48 5.03
N ALA A 52 -11.45 -10.64 3.87
CA ALA A 52 -12.13 -10.91 2.61
C ALA A 52 -12.86 -12.27 2.64
N GLY A 53 -12.24 -13.31 3.22
CA GLY A 53 -12.85 -14.62 3.36
C GLY A 53 -14.05 -14.64 4.31
N LEU A 54 -14.05 -13.78 5.34
CA LEU A 54 -15.17 -13.63 6.27
C LEU A 54 -16.33 -12.79 5.72
N ALA A 55 -16.06 -11.90 4.74
CA ALA A 55 -17.05 -10.96 4.22
C ALA A 55 -18.06 -11.57 3.23
N GLN A 56 -17.79 -12.78 2.70
CA GLN A 56 -18.60 -13.44 1.65
C GLN A 56 -18.98 -12.48 0.51
N PRO A 57 -18.03 -12.11 -0.36
CA PRO A 57 -18.29 -11.14 -1.43
C PRO A 57 -19.39 -11.63 -2.39
N TYR A 58 -20.33 -10.74 -2.69
CA TYR A 58 -21.41 -10.94 -3.65
C TYR A 58 -20.98 -10.48 -5.06
N GLU A 59 -21.69 -10.89 -6.12
CA GLU A 59 -21.21 -10.81 -7.51
C GLU A 59 -20.73 -9.40 -7.93
N ALA A 60 -21.41 -8.34 -7.46
CA ALA A 60 -21.09 -6.98 -7.87
C ALA A 60 -19.79 -6.42 -7.24
N VAL A 61 -19.34 -6.95 -6.10
CA VAL A 61 -18.12 -6.49 -5.40
C VAL A 61 -16.87 -7.29 -5.81
N GLU A 62 -17.07 -8.50 -6.35
CA GLU A 62 -16.00 -9.44 -6.66
C GLU A 62 -14.91 -8.86 -7.58
N PRO A 63 -15.23 -8.14 -8.69
CA PRO A 63 -14.19 -7.60 -9.58
C PRO A 63 -13.29 -6.58 -8.88
N VAL A 64 -13.87 -5.71 -8.04
CA VAL A 64 -13.14 -4.68 -7.28
C VAL A 64 -12.30 -5.33 -6.19
N LEU A 65 -12.85 -6.32 -5.48
CA LEU A 65 -12.13 -7.06 -4.44
C LEU A 65 -10.95 -7.86 -5.02
N HIS A 66 -11.14 -8.47 -6.19
CA HIS A 66 -10.10 -9.22 -6.87
C HIS A 66 -8.98 -8.29 -7.35
N LEU A 67 -9.32 -7.13 -7.93
CA LEU A 67 -8.33 -6.14 -8.34
C LEU A 67 -7.57 -5.55 -7.13
N HIS A 68 -8.30 -5.21 -6.05
CA HIS A 68 -7.72 -4.76 -4.79
C HIS A 68 -6.75 -5.80 -4.22
N THR A 69 -7.12 -7.07 -4.24
CA THR A 69 -6.26 -8.16 -3.76
C THR A 69 -5.02 -8.37 -4.64
N LEU A 70 -5.21 -8.41 -5.96
CA LEU A 70 -4.12 -8.61 -6.93
C LEU A 70 -3.08 -7.50 -6.85
N ILE A 71 -3.52 -6.24 -6.84
CA ILE A 71 -2.63 -5.10 -6.72
C ILE A 71 -1.96 -5.13 -5.33
N GLY A 72 -2.66 -5.57 -4.27
CA GLY A 72 -2.11 -5.64 -2.91
C GLY A 72 -0.91 -6.58 -2.84
N TRP A 73 -1.08 -7.80 -3.36
CA TRP A 73 0.01 -8.77 -3.50
C TRP A 73 1.15 -8.24 -4.36
N SER A 74 0.84 -7.68 -5.52
CA SER A 74 1.84 -7.10 -6.42
C SER A 74 2.64 -5.98 -5.74
N LEU A 75 1.96 -5.12 -4.98
CA LEU A 75 2.55 -4.00 -4.25
C LEU A 75 3.53 -4.48 -3.17
N SER A 76 3.29 -5.61 -2.51
CA SER A 76 4.25 -6.17 -1.54
C SER A 76 5.60 -6.51 -2.19
N GLY A 77 5.56 -7.13 -3.39
CA GLY A 77 6.77 -7.43 -4.16
C GLY A 77 7.48 -6.17 -4.65
N ILE A 78 6.72 -5.19 -5.15
CA ILE A 78 7.26 -3.90 -5.62
C ILE A 78 7.93 -3.15 -4.46
N ILE A 79 7.26 -3.03 -3.32
CA ILE A 79 7.81 -2.34 -2.13
C ILE A 79 9.07 -3.07 -1.64
N ALA A 80 9.05 -4.40 -1.54
CA ALA A 80 10.23 -5.17 -1.15
C ALA A 80 11.40 -4.96 -2.12
N GLY A 81 11.13 -4.96 -3.43
CA GLY A 81 12.14 -4.68 -4.46
C GLY A 81 12.72 -3.27 -4.38
N ILE A 82 11.88 -2.25 -4.22
CA ILE A 82 12.30 -0.85 -4.09
C ILE A 82 13.10 -0.64 -2.79
N THR A 83 12.67 -1.24 -1.68
CA THR A 83 13.40 -1.18 -0.41
C THR A 83 14.74 -1.90 -0.51
N GLY A 84 14.81 -3.06 -1.18
CA GLY A 84 16.05 -3.75 -1.47
C GLY A 84 17.00 -2.93 -2.35
N TRP A 85 16.48 -2.25 -3.37
CA TRP A 85 17.28 -1.34 -4.18
C TRP A 85 17.77 -0.14 -3.36
N ARG A 86 16.92 0.41 -2.49
CA ARG A 86 17.30 1.49 -1.57
C ARG A 86 18.42 1.06 -0.64
N TYR A 87 18.40 -0.17 -0.14
CA TYR A 87 19.47 -0.72 0.67
C TYR A 87 20.82 -0.67 -0.07
N VAL A 88 20.85 -1.12 -1.33
CA VAL A 88 22.06 -1.08 -2.18
C VAL A 88 22.56 0.35 -2.40
N ILE A 89 21.65 1.30 -2.66
CA ILE A 89 22.00 2.73 -2.81
C ILE A 89 22.64 3.24 -1.51
N ARG A 90 22.00 2.97 -0.37
CA ARG A 90 22.46 3.35 0.96
C ARG A 90 23.84 2.78 1.29
N SER A 91 24.08 1.51 1.00
CA SER A 91 25.38 0.86 1.25
C SER A 91 26.53 1.46 0.44
N LYS A 92 26.24 2.06 -0.72
CA LYS A 92 27.25 2.73 -1.55
C LYS A 92 27.46 4.19 -1.15
N ASN A 93 26.38 4.95 -0.98
CA ASN A 93 26.44 6.34 -0.55
C ASN A 93 25.12 6.74 0.14
N PRO A 94 25.09 6.85 1.48
CA PRO A 94 23.87 7.18 2.22
C PRO A 94 23.42 8.64 2.05
N GLU A 95 24.28 9.54 1.56
CA GLU A 95 24.00 10.97 1.44
C GLU A 95 23.43 11.36 0.08
N LYS A 96 23.35 10.43 -0.87
CA LYS A 96 22.90 10.71 -2.24
C LYS A 96 21.84 9.73 -2.69
N LEU A 97 20.83 10.29 -3.34
CA LEU A 97 19.70 9.56 -3.90
C LEU A 97 19.65 9.76 -5.41
N PRO A 98 19.66 8.69 -6.20
CA PRO A 98 19.60 8.81 -7.65
C PRO A 98 18.19 9.21 -8.11
N ILE A 99 18.11 10.09 -9.10
CA ILE A 99 16.83 10.56 -9.69
C ILE A 99 15.93 9.39 -10.14
N PRO A 100 16.45 8.31 -10.77
CA PRO A 100 15.63 7.14 -11.10
C PRO A 100 14.89 6.53 -9.90
N TYR A 101 15.48 6.55 -8.71
CA TYR A 101 14.81 6.05 -7.50
C TYR A 101 13.63 6.94 -7.11
N LEU A 102 13.79 8.28 -7.19
CA LEU A 102 12.69 9.21 -6.94
C LEU A 102 11.55 9.04 -7.97
N GLY A 103 11.90 8.80 -9.24
CA GLY A 103 10.91 8.48 -10.28
C GLY A 103 10.10 7.23 -9.97
N LEU A 104 10.76 6.13 -9.57
CA LEU A 104 10.04 4.92 -9.13
C LEU A 104 9.25 5.14 -7.85
N GLY A 105 9.74 5.97 -6.92
CA GLY A 105 9.01 6.37 -5.73
C GLY A 105 7.69 7.06 -6.05
N LEU A 106 7.67 7.95 -7.06
CA LEU A 106 6.45 8.59 -7.52
C LEU A 106 5.45 7.59 -8.12
N ILE A 107 5.94 6.64 -8.93
CA ILE A 107 5.12 5.56 -9.48
C ILE A 107 4.54 4.71 -8.35
N LEU A 108 5.34 4.37 -7.34
CA LEU A 108 4.88 3.63 -6.17
C LEU A 108 3.76 4.37 -5.43
N VAL A 109 3.91 5.68 -5.22
CA VAL A 109 2.86 6.53 -4.62
C VAL A 109 1.57 6.50 -5.44
N ALA A 110 1.66 6.56 -6.77
CA ALA A 110 0.49 6.46 -7.63
C ALA A 110 -0.24 5.11 -7.48
N ILE A 111 0.51 3.99 -7.44
CA ILE A 111 -0.07 2.65 -7.23
C ILE A 111 -0.72 2.54 -5.84
N VAL A 112 -0.07 3.10 -4.81
CA VAL A 112 -0.65 3.19 -3.46
C VAL A 112 -1.96 4.00 -3.48
N GLY A 113 -2.02 5.09 -4.25
CA GLY A 113 -3.25 5.87 -4.43
C GLY A 113 -4.39 5.06 -5.05
N VAL A 114 -4.09 4.25 -6.08
CA VAL A 114 -5.07 3.30 -6.66
C VAL A 114 -5.54 2.29 -5.61
N GLN A 115 -4.64 1.81 -4.75
CA GLN A 115 -5.01 0.90 -3.66
C GLN A 115 -5.96 1.51 -2.64
N VAL A 116 -5.71 2.76 -2.24
CA VAL A 116 -6.60 3.52 -1.36
C VAL A 116 -7.99 3.63 -2.01
N TYR A 117 -8.04 4.06 -3.27
CA TYR A 117 -9.28 4.22 -4.01
C TYR A 117 -10.11 2.92 -4.05
N LEU A 118 -9.50 1.79 -4.41
CA LEU A 118 -10.20 0.50 -4.45
C LEU A 118 -10.66 0.05 -3.06
N GLY A 119 -9.82 0.25 -2.03
CA GLY A 119 -10.19 -0.07 -0.65
C GLY A 119 -11.37 0.76 -0.14
N ASP A 120 -11.40 2.05 -0.47
CA ASP A 120 -12.50 2.94 -0.14
C ASP A 120 -13.77 2.55 -0.91
N GLU A 121 -13.67 2.13 -2.16
CA GLU A 121 -14.82 1.67 -2.95
C GLU A 121 -15.48 0.44 -2.31
N LEU A 122 -14.68 -0.54 -1.86
CA LEU A 122 -15.17 -1.74 -1.16
C LEU A 122 -16.02 -1.38 0.07
N VAL A 123 -15.57 -0.41 0.87
CA VAL A 123 -16.21 -0.05 2.14
C VAL A 123 -17.36 0.94 1.95
N TRP A 124 -17.15 2.01 1.19
CA TRP A 124 -18.09 3.13 1.12
C TRP A 124 -19.11 3.04 0.01
N VAL A 125 -18.78 2.35 -1.10
CA VAL A 125 -19.69 2.17 -2.23
C VAL A 125 -20.42 0.84 -2.11
N TYR A 126 -19.67 -0.23 -1.87
CA TYR A 126 -20.23 -1.58 -1.78
C TYR A 126 -20.62 -2.00 -0.37
N GLY A 127 -20.27 -1.22 0.66
CA GLY A 127 -20.67 -1.52 2.03
C GLY A 127 -20.11 -2.84 2.56
N LEU A 128 -19.01 -3.35 1.97
CA LEU A 128 -18.36 -4.56 2.44
C LEU A 128 -17.98 -4.36 3.91
N HIS A 129 -18.32 -5.34 4.77
CA HIS A 129 -18.21 -5.29 6.24
C HIS A 129 -19.21 -4.38 6.98
N THR A 130 -20.23 -3.84 6.33
CA THR A 130 -21.32 -3.14 7.03
C THR A 130 -22.44 -4.09 7.45
N VAL A 131 -23.05 -3.83 8.62
CA VAL A 131 -24.15 -4.65 9.16
C VAL A 131 -25.29 -4.84 8.15
N PRO A 132 -25.78 -3.81 7.44
CA PRO A 132 -26.90 -3.97 6.50
C PRO A 132 -26.57 -4.92 5.34
N VAL A 133 -25.34 -4.88 4.81
CA VAL A 133 -24.92 -5.77 3.72
C VAL A 133 -24.78 -7.22 4.21
N VAL A 134 -24.23 -7.42 5.41
CA VAL A 134 -24.13 -8.75 6.02
C VAL A 134 -25.51 -9.36 6.28
N GLU A 135 -26.48 -8.57 6.74
CA GLU A 135 -27.86 -9.02 6.94
C GLU A 135 -28.53 -9.37 5.60
N ALA A 136 -28.37 -8.53 4.57
CA ALA A 136 -28.91 -8.78 3.24
C ALA A 136 -28.35 -10.07 2.59
N ILE A 137 -27.06 -10.38 2.80
CA ILE A 137 -26.45 -11.64 2.37
C ILE A 137 -27.05 -12.84 3.14
N LYS A 138 -27.20 -12.72 4.47
CA LYS A 138 -27.81 -13.79 5.29
C LYS A 138 -29.26 -14.08 4.92
N GLU A 139 -30.00 -13.05 4.52
CA GLU A 139 -31.39 -13.15 4.05
C GLU A 139 -31.49 -13.60 2.58
N GLY A 140 -30.37 -13.73 1.86
CA GLY A 140 -30.32 -14.16 0.46
C GLY A 140 -30.80 -13.10 -0.53
N ILE A 141 -30.88 -11.84 -0.11
CA ILE A 141 -31.27 -10.69 -0.95
C ILE A 141 -30.13 -10.31 -1.92
N LEU A 142 -28.89 -10.48 -1.47
CA LEU A 142 -27.67 -10.31 -2.27
C LEU A 142 -26.99 -11.67 -2.44
N GLN A 143 -26.52 -11.97 -3.66
CA GLN A 143 -25.77 -13.18 -4.02
C GLN A 143 -24.49 -12.80 -4.75
#